data_AF-A0AAW9SQ43-F1
#
_entry.id   AF-A0AAW9SQ43-F1
#
_cell.length_a   1.000
_cell.length_b   1.000
_cell.length_c   1.000
_cell.angle_alpha   90.00
_cell.angle_beta   90.00
_cell.angle_gamma   90.00
#
_symmetry.space_group_name_H-M   'P 1'
#
loop_
_entity.id
_entity.type
_entity.pdbx_description
1 polymer ?
#
loop_
_entity_poly.entity_id
_entity_poly.type
_entity_poly.pdbx_seq_one_letter_code
_entity_poly.pdbx_strand_id
1 'polypeptide(L)'
;MLLLIVFLQLPMLTSTQLEGVPSKNCIIRMSEDGNFVTLQGVVDAAQWPSGTYSMAVEARQAGSRSLSRQGGKFDGARQSMDGMLVVSSTTVYLSKGSRLAVSLKIEGAERQTTCSLAYER
;
A
#
# COMPACT_ATOMS: atom_id res chain seq x y z
N MET A 1 -56.08 38.82 5.48
CA MET A 1 -55.07 38.59 4.43
C MET A 1 -53.97 37.74 5.06
N LEU A 2 -53.87 36.48 4.63
CA LEU A 2 -52.93 35.45 5.10
C LEU A 2 -51.46 35.90 4.94
N LEU A 3 -50.58 35.50 5.85
CA LEU A 3 -49.20 35.17 5.48
C LEU A 3 -48.67 34.02 6.36
N LEU A 4 -48.64 32.83 5.76
CA LEU A 4 -48.11 31.58 6.29
C LEU A 4 -46.60 31.56 6.00
N ILE A 5 -45.74 31.62 7.02
CA ILE A 5 -44.29 31.49 6.84
C ILE A 5 -43.92 30.05 7.19
N VAL A 6 -43.67 29.25 6.15
CA VAL A 6 -43.16 27.88 6.25
C VAL A 6 -41.64 27.95 6.32
N PHE A 7 -41.05 27.58 7.46
CA PHE A 7 -39.60 27.38 7.59
C PHE A 7 -39.24 25.97 7.11
N LEU A 8 -38.71 25.85 5.89
CA LEU A 8 -38.06 24.62 5.41
C LEU A 8 -36.67 24.50 6.07
N GLN A 9 -36.44 23.44 6.85
CA GLN A 9 -35.12 23.10 7.37
C GLN A 9 -34.44 22.13 6.41
N LEU A 10 -33.38 22.58 5.73
CA LEU A 10 -32.51 21.70 4.94
C LEU A 10 -31.57 20.93 5.89
N PRO A 11 -31.49 19.59 5.82
CA PRO A 11 -30.42 18.86 6.48
C PRO A 11 -29.12 19.08 5.68
N MET A 12 -28.13 19.68 6.33
CA MET A 12 -26.75 19.74 5.84
C MET A 12 -26.19 18.31 5.78
N LEU A 13 -26.07 17.76 4.58
CA LEU A 13 -25.33 16.52 4.32
C LEU A 13 -23.83 16.81 4.52
N THR A 14 -23.31 16.50 5.70
CA THR A 14 -21.87 16.47 5.95
C THR A 14 -21.28 15.32 5.15
N SER A 15 -20.59 15.67 4.06
CA SER A 15 -19.73 14.76 3.32
C SER A 15 -18.54 14.39 4.21
N THR A 16 -18.56 13.19 4.79
CA THR A 16 -17.36 12.59 5.39
C THR A 16 -16.45 12.12 4.26
N GLN A 17 -15.57 13.01 3.80
CA GLN A 17 -14.45 12.62 2.95
C GLN A 17 -13.45 11.82 3.79
N LEU A 18 -13.39 10.52 3.54
CA LEU A 18 -12.38 9.62 4.09
C LEU A 18 -11.08 9.85 3.32
N GLU A 19 -10.34 10.91 3.67
CA GLU A 19 -8.98 11.10 3.17
C GLU A 19 -8.07 10.06 3.81
N GLY A 20 -7.72 9.02 3.05
CA GLY A 20 -6.70 8.06 3.43
C GLY A 20 -5.38 8.79 3.61
N VAL A 21 -4.89 8.89 4.85
CA VAL A 21 -3.59 9.49 5.16
C VAL A 21 -2.50 8.68 4.45
N PRO A 22 -1.73 9.27 3.51
CA PRO A 22 -0.58 8.58 2.95
C PRO A 22 0.44 8.38 4.06
N SER A 23 0.60 7.15 4.54
CA SER A 23 1.61 6.83 5.53
C SER A 23 2.98 6.94 4.86
N LYS A 24 3.72 8.02 5.16
CA LYS A 24 5.11 8.22 4.70
C LYS A 24 6.11 7.20 5.26
N ASN A 25 5.61 6.14 5.90
CA ASN A 25 6.39 5.24 6.74
C ASN A 25 6.77 3.94 6.01
N CYS A 26 6.06 3.57 4.94
CA CYS A 26 6.46 2.50 4.01
C CYS A 26 5.86 2.73 2.62
N ILE A 27 6.55 2.24 1.59
CA ILE A 27 6.21 2.45 0.18
C ILE A 27 6.32 1.12 -0.54
N ILE A 28 5.40 0.86 -1.48
CA ILE A 28 5.53 -0.23 -2.45
C ILE A 28 5.88 0.41 -3.79
N ARG A 29 7.12 0.20 -4.26
CA ARG A 29 7.55 0.61 -5.59
C ARG A 29 7.18 -0.49 -6.58
N MET A 30 6.74 -0.10 -7.77
CA MET A 30 6.37 -1.01 -8.84
C MET A 30 7.06 -0.60 -10.14
N SER A 31 7.61 -1.56 -10.86
CA SER A 31 8.10 -1.38 -12.23
C SER A 31 7.62 -2.53 -13.11
N GLU A 32 7.47 -2.25 -14.40
CA GLU A 32 6.98 -3.20 -15.39
C GLU A 32 8.02 -3.40 -16.50
N ASP A 33 8.20 -4.66 -16.90
CA ASP A 33 8.96 -5.04 -18.08
C ASP A 33 8.21 -6.18 -18.81
N GLY A 34 7.62 -5.87 -19.97
CA GLY A 34 6.67 -6.76 -20.61
C GLY A 34 5.56 -7.15 -19.62
N ASN A 35 5.25 -8.45 -19.51
CA ASN A 35 4.25 -8.99 -18.57
C ASN A 35 4.79 -9.27 -17.17
N PHE A 36 6.01 -8.85 -16.85
CA PHE A 36 6.60 -9.02 -15.54
C PHE A 36 6.49 -7.71 -14.75
N VAL A 37 5.91 -7.79 -13.56
CA VAL A 37 5.80 -6.68 -12.61
C VAL A 37 6.72 -6.96 -11.44
N THR A 38 7.68 -6.07 -11.23
CA THR A 38 8.58 -6.13 -10.07
C THR A 38 8.04 -5.21 -8.98
N LEU A 39 7.90 -5.76 -7.79
CA LEU A 39 7.40 -5.10 -6.60
C LEU A 39 8.50 -5.04 -5.56
N GLN A 40 8.76 -3.84 -5.04
CA GLN A 40 9.73 -3.62 -3.98
C GLN A 40 9.05 -2.97 -2.78
N GLY A 41 9.18 -3.60 -1.62
CA GLY A 41 8.83 -2.97 -0.36
C GLY A 41 9.97 -2.10 0.12
N VAL A 42 9.69 -0.84 0.42
CA VAL A 42 10.70 0.16 0.75
C VAL A 42 10.30 0.93 2.00
N VAL A 43 11.28 1.20 2.86
CA VAL A 43 11.12 2.02 4.07
C VAL A 43 12.17 3.12 4.12
N ASP A 44 11.88 4.20 4.82
CA ASP A 44 12.89 5.17 5.24
C ASP A 44 13.70 4.55 6.39
N ALA A 45 15.00 4.35 6.19
CA ALA A 45 15.87 3.70 7.17
C ALA A 45 16.22 4.59 8.37
N ALA A 46 16.15 5.91 8.24
CA ALA A 46 16.30 6.83 9.37
C ALA A 46 15.12 6.67 10.35
N GLN A 47 13.93 6.40 9.81
CA GLN A 47 12.78 6.06 10.62
C GLN A 47 12.86 4.61 11.11
N TRP A 48 13.11 3.66 10.21
CA TRP A 48 13.13 2.22 10.48
C TRP A 48 14.57 1.68 10.45
N PRO A 49 15.37 1.91 11.51
CA PRO A 49 16.76 1.46 11.53
C PRO A 49 16.89 -0.05 11.65
N SER A 50 15.87 -0.76 12.14
CA SER A 50 15.78 -2.22 12.12
C SER A 50 14.34 -2.66 12.35
N GLY A 51 14.04 -3.91 12.03
CA GLY A 51 12.72 -4.48 12.26
C GLY A 51 12.47 -5.77 11.51
N THR A 52 11.19 -6.11 11.39
CA THR A 52 10.69 -7.19 10.54
C THR A 52 9.77 -6.62 9.47
N TYR A 53 9.70 -7.32 8.35
CA TYR A 53 8.71 -7.05 7.31
C TYR A 53 7.91 -8.31 7.00
N SER A 54 6.68 -8.10 6.53
CA SER A 54 5.82 -9.13 5.97
C SER A 54 5.12 -8.56 4.74
N MET A 55 5.33 -9.18 3.59
CA MET A 55 4.73 -8.80 2.31
C MET A 55 3.83 -9.92 1.81
N ALA A 56 2.60 -9.57 1.46
CA ALA A 56 1.68 -10.46 0.77
C ALA A 56 1.38 -9.91 -0.63
N VAL A 57 1.46 -10.78 -1.63
CA VAL A 57 1.15 -10.47 -3.03
C VAL A 57 0.09 -11.42 -3.51
N GLU A 58 -1.05 -10.87 -3.91
CA GLU A 58 -2.15 -11.61 -4.51
C GLU A 58 -2.33 -11.20 -5.96
N ALA A 59 -2.20 -12.16 -6.87
CA ALA A 59 -2.46 -11.98 -8.29
C ALA A 59 -3.71 -12.78 -8.70
N ARG A 60 -4.63 -12.15 -9.42
CA ARG A 60 -5.83 -12.76 -9.98
C ARG A 60 -5.80 -12.63 -11.50
N GLN A 61 -5.81 -13.74 -12.21
CA GLN A 61 -5.69 -13.79 -13.67
C GLN A 61 -6.51 -14.95 -14.24
N ALA A 62 -7.31 -14.72 -15.29
CA ALA A 62 -8.06 -15.74 -16.02
C ALA A 62 -8.76 -16.81 -15.13
N GLY A 63 -9.39 -16.38 -14.04
CA GLY A 63 -10.07 -17.26 -13.07
C GLY A 63 -9.17 -17.93 -12.03
N SER A 64 -7.85 -17.82 -12.14
CA SER A 64 -6.87 -18.28 -11.16
C SER A 64 -6.53 -17.20 -10.14
N ARG A 65 -6.19 -17.63 -8.92
CA ARG A 65 -5.68 -16.78 -7.83
C ARG A 65 -4.36 -17.36 -7.33
N SER A 66 -3.31 -16.55 -7.34
CA SER A 66 -2.01 -16.86 -6.74
C SER A 66 -1.78 -15.96 -5.54
N LEU A 67 -1.22 -16.53 -4.47
CA LEU A 67 -0.88 -15.81 -3.25
C LEU A 67 0.55 -16.15 -2.84
N SER A 68 1.40 -15.14 -2.77
CA SER A 68 2.76 -15.24 -2.26
C SER A 68 2.88 -14.46 -0.96
N ARG A 69 3.61 -15.01 0.01
CA ARG A 69 3.92 -14.36 1.27
C ARG A 69 5.41 -14.47 1.54
N GLN A 70 6.03 -13.36 1.87
CA GLN A 70 7.44 -13.28 2.22
C GLN A 70 7.60 -12.43 3.48
N GLY A 71 8.59 -12.76 4.30
CA GLY A 71 8.90 -11.97 5.47
C GLY A 71 10.33 -12.21 5.92
N GLY A 72 10.85 -11.29 6.71
CA GLY A 72 12.22 -11.36 7.19
C GLY A 72 12.56 -10.25 8.16
N LYS A 73 13.77 -10.32 8.70
CA LYS A 73 14.38 -9.24 9.49
C LYS A 73 15.19 -8.34 8.56
N PHE A 74 15.29 -7.06 8.91
CA PHE A 74 16.16 -6.11 8.22
C PHE A 74 16.93 -5.24 9.21
N ASP A 75 18.03 -4.68 8.71
CA ASP A 75 18.89 -3.71 9.37
C ASP A 75 19.14 -2.55 8.38
N GLY A 76 18.82 -1.33 8.83
CA GLY A 76 18.91 -0.08 8.09
C GLY A 76 20.33 0.37 7.79
N ALA A 77 21.35 -0.27 8.39
CA ALA A 77 22.75 0.00 8.06
C ALA A 77 23.09 -0.21 6.56
N ARG A 78 22.24 -0.91 5.81
CA ARG A 78 22.40 -1.20 4.37
C ARG A 78 21.53 -0.33 3.44
N GLN A 79 21.12 0.86 3.89
CA GLN A 79 20.31 1.79 3.08
C GLN A 79 21.05 2.28 1.81
N SER A 80 20.29 2.66 0.78
CA SER A 80 20.82 3.33 -0.40
C SER A 80 21.18 4.79 -0.12
N MET A 81 21.85 5.44 -1.08
CA MET A 81 22.31 6.83 -0.94
C MET A 81 21.17 7.84 -0.74
N ASP A 82 19.94 7.48 -1.13
CA ASP A 82 18.73 8.28 -0.93
C ASP A 82 18.11 8.11 0.47
N GLY A 83 18.73 7.33 1.36
CA GLY A 83 18.22 7.05 2.72
C GLY A 83 17.10 6.02 2.77
N MET A 84 16.73 5.43 1.62
CA MET A 84 15.71 4.40 1.55
C MET A 84 16.33 3.01 1.69
N LEU A 85 15.56 2.07 2.21
CA LEU A 85 15.95 0.67 2.33
C LEU A 85 14.91 -0.21 1.64
N VAL A 86 15.35 -1.04 0.71
CA VAL A 86 14.53 -2.11 0.14
C VAL A 86 14.52 -3.29 1.11
N VAL A 87 13.35 -3.58 1.68
CA VAL A 87 13.18 -4.69 2.64
C VAL A 87 12.68 -5.96 1.96
N SER A 88 11.98 -5.83 0.84
CA SER A 88 11.48 -6.96 0.05
C SER A 88 11.55 -6.66 -1.44
N SER A 89 11.72 -7.71 -2.25
CA SER A 89 11.66 -7.62 -3.71
C SER A 89 11.08 -8.91 -4.28
N THR A 90 10.09 -8.80 -5.15
CA THR A 90 9.50 -9.95 -5.84
C THR A 90 9.04 -9.57 -7.23
N THR A 91 9.13 -10.51 -8.16
CA THR A 91 8.67 -10.32 -9.54
C THR A 91 7.55 -11.30 -9.81
N VAL A 92 6.45 -10.81 -10.36
CA VAL A 92 5.27 -11.60 -10.69
C VAL A 92 4.95 -11.45 -12.18
N TYR A 93 4.52 -12.54 -12.80
CA TYR A 93 3.94 -12.48 -14.13
C TYR A 93 2.46 -12.08 -14.03
N LEU A 94 2.05 -11.10 -14.83
CA LEU A 94 0.66 -10.66 -14.97
C LEU A 94 0.29 -10.53 -16.45
N SER A 95 -0.67 -11.32 -16.91
CA SER A 95 -1.27 -11.12 -18.24
C SER A 95 -2.20 -9.90 -18.23
N LYS A 96 -2.55 -9.39 -19.42
CA LYS A 96 -3.53 -8.29 -19.57
C LYS A 96 -4.88 -8.66 -18.92
N GLY A 97 -5.50 -7.71 -18.22
CA GLY A 97 -6.73 -7.89 -17.46
C GLY A 97 -6.53 -8.54 -16.08
N SER A 98 -5.28 -8.77 -15.67
CA SER A 98 -4.98 -9.29 -14.34
C SER A 98 -5.11 -8.21 -13.27
N ARG A 99 -5.48 -8.63 -12.07
CA ARG A 99 -5.50 -7.77 -10.88
C ARG A 99 -4.42 -8.20 -9.90
N LEU A 100 -3.79 -7.23 -9.30
CA LEU A 100 -2.75 -7.38 -8.30
C LEU A 100 -3.17 -6.61 -7.04
N ALA A 101 -3.06 -7.27 -5.89
CA ALA A 101 -3.17 -6.65 -4.58
C ALA A 101 -1.93 -6.99 -3.76
N VAL A 102 -1.30 -5.97 -3.20
CA VAL A 102 -0.07 -6.09 -2.42
C VAL A 102 -0.28 -5.43 -1.08
N SER A 103 0.15 -6.08 -0.02
CA SER A 103 0.28 -5.45 1.30
C SER A 103 1.68 -5.68 1.83
N LEU A 104 2.24 -4.63 2.44
CA LEU A 104 3.51 -4.66 3.15
C LEU A 104 3.27 -4.15 4.55
N LYS A 105 3.60 -4.99 5.54
CA LYS A 105 3.63 -4.63 6.94
C LYS A 105 5.09 -4.52 7.39
N ILE A 106 5.39 -3.47 8.14
CA ILE A 106 6.68 -3.25 8.80
C ILE A 106 6.43 -3.19 10.31
N GLU A 107 7.23 -3.91 11.08
CA GLU A 107 7.15 -3.93 12.54
C GLU A 107 8.53 -3.63 13.12
N GLY A 108 8.57 -2.75 14.10
CA GLY A 108 9.73 -2.44 14.92
C GLY A 108 9.39 -2.66 16.39
N ALA A 109 10.28 -2.23 17.29
CA ALA A 109 10.11 -2.48 18.73
C ALA A 109 8.80 -1.92 19.31
N GLU A 110 8.42 -0.70 18.92
CA GLU A 110 7.28 0.01 19.52
C GLU A 110 6.28 0.56 18.49
N ARG A 111 6.51 0.31 17.20
CA ARG A 111 5.68 0.84 16.13
C ARG A 111 5.54 -0.14 14.98
N GLN A 112 4.42 -0.04 14.29
CA GLN A 112 4.14 -0.79 13.06
C GLN A 112 3.54 0.13 12.01
N THR A 113 3.71 -0.20 10.74
CA THR A 113 3.00 0.46 9.65
C THR A 113 2.63 -0.55 8.58
N THR A 114 1.59 -0.23 7.82
CA THR A 114 1.15 -1.03 6.68
C THR A 114 0.93 -0.10 5.50
N CYS A 115 1.39 -0.53 4.32
CA CYS A 115 1.11 0.10 3.04
C CYS A 115 0.57 -0.97 2.09
N SER A 116 -0.29 -0.54 1.19
CA SER A 116 -0.95 -1.42 0.23
C SER A 116 -0.94 -0.80 -1.16
N LEU A 117 -0.87 -1.66 -2.17
CA LEU A 117 -0.98 -1.29 -3.57
C LEU A 117 -2.04 -2.19 -4.21
N ALA A 118 -2.96 -1.58 -4.96
CA ALA A 118 -3.87 -2.30 -5.84
C ALA A 118 -3.61 -1.84 -7.28
N TYR A 119 -3.56 -2.79 -8.21
CA TYR A 119 -3.22 -2.53 -9.60
C TYR A 119 -4.00 -3.46 -10.52
N GLU A 120 -4.42 -2.94 -11.67
CA GLU A 120 -5.06 -3.71 -12.75
C GLU A 120 -4.29 -3.42 -14.04
N ARG A 121 -3.95 -4.48 -14.77
CA ARG A 121 -3.13 -4.43 -15.99
C ARG A 121 -3.98 -4.39 -17.25
#